data_AF-A0A0Q7QQ51-F1
#
_entry.id   AF-A0A0Q7QQ51-F1
#
_cell.length_a   1.000
_cell.length_b   1.000
_cell.length_c   1.000
_cell.angle_alpha   90.00
_cell.angle_beta   90.00
_cell.angle_gamma   90.00
#
_symmetry.space_group_name_H-M   'P 1'
#
loop_
_entity.id
_entity.type
_entity.pdbx_description
1 polymer ?
#
loop_
_entity_poly.entity_id
_entity_poly.type
_entity_poly.pdbx_seq_one_letter_code
_entity_poly.pdbx_strand_id
1 'polypeptide(L)'
;MAKAKSPSGRRTQTVQPAVAGAAVATDAVAPKKRTSIPQFASQVRAEGRKIVWPSRKETWITSVMVLIMVLIASIFFFVVDTGLAFLSRIVLAIGQ
;
A
#
# COMPACT_ATOMS: atom_id res chain seq x y z
N MET A 1 12.56 49.10 -63.47
CA MET A 1 11.78 48.03 -62.82
C MET A 1 12.72 47.26 -61.90
N ALA A 2 12.38 47.21 -60.61
CA ALA A 2 12.88 46.40 -59.48
C ALA A 2 14.34 45.87 -59.49
N LYS A 3 15.26 46.43 -58.67
CA LYS A 3 15.61 46.05 -57.26
C LYS A 3 16.63 44.88 -57.22
N ALA A 4 17.94 45.13 -57.25
CA ALA A 4 18.86 45.49 -56.15
C ALA A 4 19.25 44.34 -55.18
N LYS A 5 20.50 43.89 -55.33
CA LYS A 5 21.54 43.77 -54.27
C LYS A 5 21.37 42.71 -53.16
N SER A 6 22.13 41.62 -53.31
CA SER A 6 22.75 40.77 -52.25
C SER A 6 23.57 41.64 -51.26
N PRO A 7 23.99 41.27 -50.01
CA PRO A 7 24.12 39.93 -49.37
C PRO A 7 23.78 39.86 -47.84
N SER A 8 23.93 38.65 -47.28
CA SER A 8 24.41 38.26 -45.93
C SER A 8 24.39 39.28 -44.76
N GLY A 9 23.76 38.92 -43.64
CA GLY A 9 23.84 39.72 -42.40
C GLY A 9 23.14 39.13 -41.17
N ARG A 10 23.86 38.28 -40.45
CA ARG A 10 23.74 37.95 -39.00
C ARG A 10 23.16 39.10 -38.15
N ARG A 11 22.08 38.88 -37.40
CA ARG A 11 21.84 39.66 -36.17
C ARG A 11 20.94 38.96 -35.15
N THR A 12 21.61 38.40 -34.15
CA THR A 12 21.13 38.25 -32.77
C THR A 12 20.39 39.53 -32.35
N GLN A 13 19.11 39.40 -32.01
CA GLN A 13 18.33 40.45 -31.34
C GLN A 13 17.90 39.85 -29.99
N THR A 14 18.76 39.92 -28.98
CA THR A 14 18.75 40.96 -27.94
C THR A 14 17.43 41.02 -27.18
N VAL A 15 17.46 40.48 -25.97
CA VAL A 15 16.83 40.97 -24.73
C VAL A 15 15.85 42.13 -24.93
N GLN A 16 14.57 41.90 -24.63
CA GLN A 16 13.62 42.96 -24.33
C GLN A 16 12.61 42.47 -23.27
N PRO A 17 12.07 43.36 -22.42
CA PRO A 17 12.14 43.26 -20.97
C PRO A 17 10.73 43.08 -20.39
N ALA A 18 10.66 42.93 -19.07
CA ALA A 18 9.41 42.94 -18.34
C ALA A 18 8.59 44.22 -18.62
N VAL A 19 7.39 44.05 -19.18
CA VAL A 19 6.26 44.96 -18.99
C VAL A 19 4.98 44.14 -18.83
N ALA A 20 4.17 44.63 -17.90
CA ALA A 20 3.05 43.95 -17.28
C ALA A 20 1.89 43.61 -18.22
N GLY A 21 1.09 42.63 -17.78
CA GLY A 21 -0.32 42.54 -18.13
C GLY A 21 -0.64 41.67 -19.34
N ALA A 22 -0.42 40.36 -19.22
CA ALA A 22 -1.10 39.39 -20.08
C ALA A 22 -1.65 38.27 -19.20
N ALA A 23 -2.94 38.03 -19.40
CA ALA A 23 -3.82 37.16 -18.64
C ALA A 23 -3.14 35.92 -18.04
N VAL A 24 -3.48 35.67 -16.78
CA VAL A 24 -3.44 34.33 -16.18
C VAL A 24 -4.24 33.42 -17.10
N ALA A 25 -3.56 32.73 -18.00
CA ALA A 25 -4.10 31.57 -18.66
C ALA A 25 -4.34 30.56 -17.55
N THR A 26 -5.60 30.51 -17.09
CA THR A 26 -6.16 29.34 -16.45
C THR A 26 -6.10 28.22 -17.47
N ASP A 27 -4.94 27.57 -17.55
CA ASP A 27 -4.78 26.37 -18.36
C ASP A 27 -5.75 25.33 -17.83
N ALA A 28 -6.61 24.91 -18.76
CA ALA A 28 -7.80 24.15 -18.53
C ALA A 28 -7.53 22.90 -17.69
N VAL A 29 -8.39 22.69 -16.70
CA VAL A 29 -8.51 21.42 -15.96
C VAL A 29 -8.88 20.34 -16.97
N ALA A 30 -7.87 19.64 -17.50
CA ALA A 30 -8.06 18.46 -18.33
C ALA A 30 -8.79 17.38 -17.51
N PRO A 31 -9.75 16.65 -18.10
CA PRO A 31 -10.58 15.70 -17.37
C PRO A 31 -9.68 14.65 -16.72
N LYS A 32 -9.70 14.61 -15.37
CA LYS A 32 -9.00 13.65 -14.54
C LYS A 32 -9.48 12.24 -14.91
N LYS A 33 -8.75 11.61 -15.84
CA LYS A 33 -8.99 10.23 -16.29
C LYS A 33 -8.96 9.37 -15.03
N ARG A 34 -10.13 8.83 -14.67
CA ARG A 34 -10.31 8.00 -13.47
C ARG A 34 -9.20 6.95 -13.46
N THR A 35 -8.40 6.98 -12.40
CA THR A 35 -7.29 6.08 -12.07
C THR A 35 -7.04 5.03 -13.15
N SER A 36 -6.16 5.31 -14.11
CA SER A 36 -5.73 4.25 -15.02
C SER A 36 -5.07 3.17 -14.16
N ILE A 37 -5.51 1.91 -14.31
CA ILE A 37 -4.94 0.73 -13.64
C ILE A 37 -3.40 0.77 -13.52
N PRO A 38 -2.63 1.18 -14.56
CA PRO A 38 -1.17 1.32 -14.44
C PRO A 38 -0.71 2.42 -13.45
N GLN A 39 -1.43 3.53 -13.33
CA GLN A 39 -1.10 4.60 -12.40
C GLN A 39 -1.42 4.19 -10.95
N PHE A 40 -2.51 3.44 -10.73
CA PHE A 40 -2.84 2.85 -9.43
C PHE A 40 -1.79 1.83 -8.96
N ALA A 41 -1.31 0.95 -9.85
CA ALA A 41 -0.24 0.00 -9.52
C ALA A 41 1.07 0.69 -9.08
N SER A 42 1.38 1.84 -9.69
CA SER A 42 2.53 2.66 -9.29
C SER A 42 2.37 3.28 -7.89
N GLN A 43 1.15 3.70 -7.55
CA GLN A 43 0.82 4.23 -6.21
C GLN A 43 0.86 3.12 -5.15
N VAL A 44 0.31 1.93 -5.44
CA VAL A 44 0.37 0.76 -4.53
C VAL A 44 1.81 0.33 -4.28
N ARG A 45 2.68 0.36 -5.30
CA ARG A 45 4.12 0.08 -5.12
C ARG A 45 4.82 1.14 -4.26
N ALA A 46 4.45 2.42 -4.42
CA ALA A 46 4.99 3.50 -3.61
C ALA A 46 4.56 3.39 -2.13
N GLU A 47 3.30 3.04 -1.87
CA GLU A 47 2.78 2.77 -0.52
C GLU A 47 3.29 1.45 0.07
N GLY A 48 3.43 0.42 -0.76
CA GLY A 48 3.94 -0.89 -0.35
C GLY A 48 5.38 -0.86 0.15
N ARG A 49 6.19 0.12 -0.31
CA ARG A 49 7.55 0.35 0.21
C ARG A 49 7.57 0.90 1.64
N LYS A 50 6.45 1.44 2.13
CA LYS A 50 6.31 1.91 3.52
C LYS A 50 5.97 0.76 4.47
N ILE A 51 5.60 -0.40 3.95
CA ILE A 51 5.27 -1.58 4.74
C ILE A 51 6.59 -2.21 5.22
N VAL A 52 6.87 -2.05 6.51
CA VAL A 52 7.94 -2.79 7.18
C VAL A 52 7.40 -4.18 7.47
N TRP A 53 7.86 -5.16 6.69
CA TRP A 53 7.50 -6.55 6.93
C TRP A 53 8.20 -7.06 8.19
N PRO A 54 7.49 -7.82 9.04
CA PRO A 54 8.04 -8.31 10.28
C PRO A 54 9.24 -9.21 10.00
N SER A 55 10.28 -9.08 10.83
CA SER A 55 11.43 -9.97 10.72
C SER A 55 11.04 -11.40 11.10
N ARG A 56 11.79 -12.39 10.61
CA ARG A 56 11.60 -13.81 11.01
C ARG A 56 11.67 -14.00 12.53
N LYS A 57 12.48 -13.17 13.21
CA LYS A 57 12.62 -13.20 14.68
C LYS A 57 11.35 -12.73 15.36
N GLU A 58 10.77 -11.60 14.95
CA GLU A 58 9.51 -11.09 15.49
C GLU A 58 8.36 -12.06 15.28
N THR A 59 8.25 -12.60 14.06
CA THR A 59 7.21 -13.60 13.72
C THR A 59 7.32 -14.83 14.63
N TRP A 60 8.54 -15.31 14.88
CA TRP A 60 8.79 -16.45 15.75
C TRP A 60 8.41 -16.15 17.20
N ILE A 61 8.80 -14.99 17.73
CA ILE A 61 8.50 -14.59 19.10
C ILE A 61 6.99 -14.48 19.33
N THR A 62 6.26 -13.82 18.42
CA THR A 62 4.80 -13.70 18.52
C THR A 62 4.12 -15.08 18.39
N SER A 63 4.61 -15.94 17.50
CA SER A 63 4.07 -17.30 17.35
C SER A 63 4.28 -18.14 18.60
N VAL A 64 5.48 -18.08 19.20
CA VAL A 64 5.81 -18.81 20.45
C VAL A 64 4.94 -18.33 21.61
N MET A 65 4.74 -17.02 21.74
CA MET A 65 3.86 -16.46 22.78
C MET A 65 2.43 -17.01 22.67
N VAL A 66 1.89 -17.09 21.44
CA VAL A 66 0.57 -17.69 21.19
C VAL A 66 0.60 -19.21 21.44
N LEU A 67 1.65 -19.90 21.02
CA LEU A 67 1.81 -21.35 21.22
C LEU A 67 1.72 -21.74 22.70
N ILE A 68 2.34 -20.96 23.58
CA ILE A 68 2.32 -21.21 25.03
C ILE A 68 0.88 -21.15 25.55
N MET A 69 0.11 -20.13 25.17
CA MET A 69 -1.31 -20.01 25.54
C MET A 69 -2.13 -21.20 25.01
N VAL A 70 -1.89 -21.60 23.75
CA VAL A 70 -2.58 -22.74 23.13
C VAL A 70 -2.24 -24.05 23.84
N LEU A 71 -0.99 -24.25 24.25
CA LEU A 71 -0.55 -25.42 25.03
C LEU A 71 -1.24 -25.49 26.40
N ILE A 72 -1.37 -24.36 27.10
CA ILE A 72 -2.08 -24.32 28.38
C ILE A 72 -3.56 -24.67 28.18
N ALA A 73 -4.19 -24.06 27.17
CA ALA A 73 -5.59 -24.32 26.84
C ALA A 73 -5.82 -25.78 26.42
N SER A 74 -4.91 -26.38 25.64
CA SER A 74 -5.04 -27.79 25.20
C SER A 74 -4.94 -28.77 26.36
N ILE A 75 -4.04 -28.52 27.32
CA ILE A 75 -3.96 -29.33 28.55
C ILE A 75 -5.25 -29.20 29.37
N PHE A 76 -5.79 -27.99 29.51
CA PHE A 76 -7.05 -27.78 30.20
C PHE A 76 -8.21 -28.56 29.54
N PHE A 77 -8.37 -28.42 28.21
CA PHE A 77 -9.40 -29.14 27.48
C PHE A 77 -9.21 -30.66 27.60
N PHE A 78 -7.99 -31.16 27.50
CA PHE A 78 -7.72 -32.59 27.66
C PHE A 78 -8.18 -33.15 29.01
N VAL A 79 -7.96 -32.41 30.10
CA VAL A 79 -8.43 -32.80 31.44
C VAL A 79 -9.96 -32.79 31.50
N VAL A 80 -10.59 -31.75 30.98
CA VAL A 80 -12.06 -31.63 30.96
C VAL A 80 -12.68 -32.76 30.13
N ASP A 81 -12.15 -33.02 28.95
CA ASP A 81 -12.64 -34.08 28.05
C ASP A 81 -12.52 -35.46 28.72
N THR A 82 -11.40 -35.72 29.39
CA THR A 82 -11.21 -36.97 30.14
C THR A 82 -12.18 -37.07 31.31
N GLY A 83 -12.40 -35.97 32.05
CA GLY A 83 -13.35 -35.91 33.15
C GLY A 83 -14.79 -36.15 32.68
N LEU A 84 -15.19 -35.51 31.58
CA LEU A 84 -16.51 -35.71 30.96
C LEU A 84 -16.69 -37.12 30.41
N ALA A 85 -15.65 -37.72 29.83
CA ALA A 85 -15.67 -39.11 29.38
C ALA A 85 -15.82 -40.10 30.54
N PHE A 86 -15.19 -39.82 31.69
CA PHE A 86 -15.38 -40.63 32.88
C PHE A 86 -16.79 -40.45 33.47
N LEU A 87 -17.27 -39.21 33.55
CA LEU A 87 -18.60 -38.90 34.05
C LEU A 87 -19.71 -39.53 33.20
N SER A 88 -19.58 -39.48 31.86
CA SER A 88 -20.56 -40.09 30.96
C SER A 88 -20.63 -41.61 31.13
N ARG A 89 -19.49 -42.28 31.36
CA ARG A 89 -19.46 -43.72 31.67
C ARG A 89 -20.19 -44.04 32.96
N ILE A 90 -20.03 -43.24 34.00
CA ILE A 90 -20.77 -43.41 35.27
C ILE A 90 -22.26 -43.25 35.04
N VAL A 91 -22.69 -42.20 34.31
CA VAL A 91 -24.10 -41.94 34.03
C VAL A 91 -24.73 -43.09 33.24
N LEU A 92 -24.05 -43.61 32.21
CA LEU A 92 -24.51 -44.75 31.43
C LEU A 92 -24.56 -46.04 32.26
N ALA A 93 -23.63 -46.23 33.20
CA ALA A 93 -23.60 -47.38 34.10
C ALA A 93 -24.75 -47.39 35.13
N ILE A 94 -25.36 -46.23 35.42
CA ILE A 94 -26.53 -46.14 36.32
C ILE A 94 -27.84 -46.53 35.59
N GLY A 95 -27.86 -46.44 34.24
CA GLY A 95 -29.04 -46.76 33.43
C GLY A 95 -29.08 -48.18 32.85
N GLN A 96 -28.04 -48.99 33.08
CA GLN A 96 -27.98 -50.43 32.82
C GLN A 96 -28.36 -51.21 34.08
#